data_AF-A0A818B5R9-F1
#
_entry.id   AF-A0A818B5R9-F1
#
_cell.length_a   1.000
_cell.length_b   1.000
_cell.length_c   1.000
_cell.angle_alpha   90.00
_cell.angle_beta   90.00
_cell.angle_gamma   90.00
#
_symmetry.space_group_name_H-M   'P 1'
#
loop_
_entity.id
_entity.type
_entity.pdbx_description
1 polymer ?
#
loop_
_entity_poly.entity_id
_entity_poly.type
_entity_poly.pdbx_seq_one_letter_code
_entity_poly.pdbx_strand_id
1 'polypeptide(L)'
;MYEALVEEFLVSVYETAGAYLRFNDDLRHLSSNDCSIILRSAADNVCCMSGAFIMQHSHLYGLNSFLKAMNAKYGKHTVDIHIWARRFIDPDIVLVKLSISLFAFSENTCCYYSETSKDLTNPIDIAKIQNKYAKLTWRYLLYKYGHHDAVKRFLNITLWLAAMNILAVHARTLIVHVHDIDSIIEQTEITLMLDDVDQIIETNQ
;
A
#
# COMPACT_ATOMS: atom_id res chain seq x y z
N MET A 1 21.34 18.33 -4.23
CA MET A 1 20.67 17.99 -5.51
C MET A 1 19.97 16.64 -5.44
N TYR A 2 20.67 15.52 -5.20
CA TYR A 2 20.00 14.21 -5.10
C TYR A 2 19.05 14.07 -3.90
N GLU A 3 19.33 14.73 -2.77
CA GLU A 3 18.44 14.72 -1.60
C GLU A 3 17.07 15.35 -1.91
N ALA A 4 17.06 16.51 -2.57
CA ALA A 4 15.82 17.16 -3.02
C ALA A 4 15.03 16.28 -4.00
N LEU A 5 15.71 15.61 -4.94
CA LEU A 5 15.05 14.69 -5.87
C LEU A 5 14.49 13.44 -5.16
N VAL A 6 15.17 12.94 -4.13
CA VAL A 6 14.65 11.84 -3.30
C VAL A 6 13.42 12.30 -2.52
N GLU A 7 13.42 13.53 -2.02
CA GLU A 7 12.26 14.11 -1.34
C GLU A 7 11.06 14.28 -2.27
N GLU A 8 11.25 14.88 -3.45
CA GLU A 8 10.22 14.98 -4.50
C GLU A 8 9.67 13.60 -4.90
N PHE A 9 10.56 12.60 -5.03
CA PHE A 9 10.16 11.22 -5.31
C PHE A 9 9.25 10.65 -4.21
N LEU A 10 9.62 10.83 -2.94
CA LEU A 10 8.84 10.32 -1.81
C LEU A 10 7.47 10.99 -1.74
N VAL A 11 7.43 12.31 -1.88
CA VAL A 11 6.16 13.07 -1.95
C VAL A 11 5.27 12.51 -3.06
N SER A 12 5.82 12.27 -4.25
CA SER A 12 5.07 11.69 -5.36
C SER A 12 4.53 10.28 -5.06
N VAL A 13 5.30 9.44 -4.36
CA VAL A 13 4.84 8.11 -3.91
C VAL A 13 3.64 8.24 -2.97
N TYR A 14 3.76 9.11 -1.96
CA TYR A 14 2.71 9.32 -0.96
C TYR A 14 1.44 9.94 -1.57
N GLU A 15 1.57 10.94 -2.43
CA GLU A 15 0.45 11.55 -3.15
C GLU A 15 -0.28 10.53 -4.03
N THR A 16 0.49 9.68 -4.74
CA THR A 16 -0.06 8.63 -5.59
C THR A 16 -0.82 7.59 -4.76
N ALA A 17 -0.25 7.19 -3.61
CA ALA A 17 -0.91 6.26 -2.70
C ALA A 17 -2.21 6.85 -2.13
N GLY A 18 -2.18 8.11 -1.68
CA GLY A 18 -3.38 8.82 -1.21
C GLY A 18 -4.45 8.92 -2.29
N ALA A 19 -4.08 9.24 -3.54
CA ALA A 19 -5.02 9.27 -4.66
C ALA A 19 -5.64 7.89 -4.91
N TYR A 20 -4.84 6.82 -4.90
CA TYR A 20 -5.33 5.46 -5.03
C TYR A 20 -6.36 5.11 -3.95
N LEU A 21 -6.13 5.49 -2.70
CA LEU A 21 -7.06 5.22 -1.60
C LEU A 21 -8.36 6.04 -1.71
N ARG A 22 -8.27 7.34 -2.00
CA ARG A 22 -9.44 8.24 -2.13
C ARG A 22 -10.41 7.81 -3.23
N PHE A 23 -9.88 7.28 -4.33
CA PHE A 23 -10.67 6.79 -5.47
C PHE A 23 -10.95 5.28 -5.42
N ASN A 24 -10.67 4.62 -4.30
CA ASN A 24 -11.02 3.22 -4.14
C ASN A 24 -12.47 3.08 -3.69
N ASP A 25 -13.35 2.65 -4.60
CA ASP A 25 -14.77 2.46 -4.29
C ASP A 25 -15.00 1.48 -3.14
N ASP A 26 -14.17 0.44 -2.97
CA ASP A 26 -14.38 -0.53 -1.89
C ASP A 26 -14.16 0.11 -0.50
N LEU A 27 -13.32 1.15 -0.37
CA LEU A 27 -13.19 1.94 0.87
C LEU A 27 -14.44 2.78 1.15
N ARG A 28 -15.03 3.38 0.11
CA ARG A 28 -16.22 4.24 0.21
C ARG A 28 -17.47 3.51 0.70
N HIS A 29 -17.51 2.18 0.54
CA HIS A 29 -18.64 1.36 1.00
C HIS A 29 -18.49 0.88 2.45
N LEU A 30 -17.37 1.17 3.12
CA LEU A 30 -17.18 0.84 4.53
C LEU A 30 -17.83 1.89 5.42
N SER A 31 -18.18 1.48 6.65
CA SER A 31 -18.55 2.45 7.68
C SER A 31 -17.36 3.39 7.94
N SER A 32 -17.62 4.66 8.30
CA SER A 32 -16.53 5.63 8.54
C SER A 32 -15.54 5.15 9.60
N ASN A 33 -16.02 4.41 10.62
CA ASN A 33 -15.16 3.80 11.64
C ASN A 33 -14.27 2.69 11.07
N ASP A 34 -14.83 1.76 10.30
CA ASP A 34 -14.06 0.66 9.73
C ASP A 34 -13.10 1.16 8.63
N CYS A 35 -13.52 2.17 7.88
CA CYS A 35 -12.68 2.88 6.92
C CYS A 35 -11.46 3.48 7.61
N SER A 36 -11.65 4.27 8.68
CA SER A 36 -10.55 4.88 9.45
C SER A 36 -9.56 3.84 9.99
N ILE A 37 -10.06 2.73 10.56
CA ILE A 37 -9.24 1.64 11.09
C ILE A 37 -8.37 1.00 9.99
N ILE A 38 -8.95 0.75 8.82
CA ILE A 38 -8.27 0.05 7.72
C ILE A 38 -7.35 0.97 6.91
N LEU A 39 -7.71 2.26 6.81
CA LEU A 39 -7.03 3.23 5.95
C LEU A 39 -5.55 3.37 6.30
N ARG A 40 -5.20 3.30 7.58
CA ARG A 40 -3.80 3.35 8.02
C ARG A 40 -2.97 2.18 7.49
N SER A 41 -3.48 0.97 7.64
CA SER A 41 -2.85 -0.24 7.08
C SER A 41 -2.79 -0.19 5.56
N ALA A 42 -3.84 0.33 4.92
CA ALA A 42 -3.88 0.49 3.48
C ALA A 42 -2.87 1.53 2.97
N ALA A 43 -2.72 2.66 3.65
CA ALA A 43 -1.71 3.68 3.36
C ALA A 43 -0.30 3.09 3.42
N ASP A 44 0.07 2.41 4.51
CA ASP A 44 1.39 1.79 4.64
C ASP A 44 1.66 0.78 3.52
N ASN A 45 0.73 -0.14 3.28
CA ASN A 45 0.89 -1.19 2.29
C ASN A 45 0.99 -0.61 0.88
N VAL A 46 0.09 0.31 0.51
CA VAL A 46 0.09 0.93 -0.82
C VAL A 46 1.36 1.76 -1.01
N CYS A 47 1.79 2.57 -0.04
CA CYS A 47 3.00 3.37 -0.13
C CYS A 47 4.26 2.51 -0.27
N CYS A 48 4.44 1.52 0.60
CA CYS A 48 5.62 0.66 0.60
C CYS A 48 5.71 -0.16 -0.70
N MET A 49 4.60 -0.76 -1.12
CA MET A 49 4.55 -1.57 -2.34
C MET A 49 4.73 -0.73 -3.60
N SER A 50 4.01 0.39 -3.73
CA SER A 50 4.14 1.26 -4.89
C SER A 50 5.53 1.88 -4.97
N GLY A 51 6.08 2.36 -3.86
CA GLY A 51 7.45 2.89 -3.80
C GLY A 51 8.49 1.85 -4.24
N ALA A 52 8.40 0.61 -3.73
CA ALA A 52 9.27 -0.49 -4.14
C ALA A 52 9.16 -0.79 -5.65
N PHE A 53 7.93 -0.82 -6.17
CA PHE A 53 7.67 -1.02 -7.59
C PHE A 53 8.24 0.11 -8.44
N ILE A 54 7.99 1.38 -8.10
CA ILE A 54 8.45 2.53 -8.88
C ILE A 54 9.99 2.60 -8.88
N MET A 55 10.63 2.34 -7.74
CA MET A 55 12.10 2.26 -7.65
C MET A 55 12.66 1.16 -8.56
N GLN A 56 12.01 0.00 -8.61
CA GLN A 56 12.42 -1.10 -9.49
C GLN A 56 12.22 -0.76 -10.96
N HIS A 57 11.03 -0.26 -11.31
CA HIS A 57 10.65 0.05 -12.70
C HIS A 57 11.48 1.20 -13.28
N SER A 58 11.82 2.18 -12.45
CA SER A 58 12.64 3.34 -12.83
C SER A 58 14.15 3.09 -12.66
N HIS A 59 14.55 1.85 -12.35
CA HIS A 59 15.94 1.44 -12.13
C HIS A 59 16.70 2.23 -11.05
N LEU A 60 15.99 2.83 -10.08
CA LEU A 60 16.59 3.66 -9.02
C LEU A 60 17.49 2.85 -8.09
N TYR A 61 17.22 1.55 -7.92
CA TYR A 61 18.11 0.65 -7.18
C TYR A 61 19.52 0.50 -7.80
N GLY A 62 19.70 0.86 -9.08
CA GLY A 62 21.01 0.86 -9.74
C GLY A 62 21.80 2.15 -9.51
N LEU A 63 21.18 3.19 -8.94
CA LEU A 63 21.77 4.51 -8.78
C LEU A 63 22.37 4.67 -7.39
N ASN A 64 23.70 4.54 -7.30
CA ASN A 64 24.42 4.67 -6.02
C ASN A 64 24.16 6.02 -5.31
N SER A 65 23.98 7.11 -6.05
CA SER A 65 23.65 8.43 -5.49
C SER A 65 22.27 8.44 -4.82
N PHE A 66 21.28 7.83 -5.47
CA PHE A 66 19.93 7.67 -4.92
C PHE A 66 19.95 6.81 -3.65
N LEU A 67 20.62 5.65 -3.68
CA LEU A 67 20.73 4.77 -2.51
C LEU A 67 21.44 5.45 -1.32
N LYS A 68 22.46 6.27 -1.59
CA LYS A 68 23.12 7.07 -0.53
C LYS A 68 22.16 8.08 0.11
N ALA A 69 21.35 8.78 -0.69
CA ALA A 69 20.36 9.72 -0.18
C ALA A 69 19.25 9.01 0.61
N MET A 70 18.73 7.89 0.11
CA MET A 70 17.77 7.05 0.84
C MET A 70 18.34 6.53 2.16
N ASN A 71 19.61 6.09 2.17
CA ASN A 71 20.30 5.64 3.39
C ASN A 71 20.44 6.75 4.43
N ALA A 72 20.68 8.00 4.00
CA ALA A 72 20.76 9.13 4.90
C ALA A 72 19.40 9.46 5.54
N LYS A 73 18.30 9.30 4.78
CA LYS A 73 16.94 9.61 5.25
C LYS A 73 16.30 8.49 6.07
N TYR A 74 16.38 7.25 5.60
CA TYR A 74 15.67 6.10 6.19
C TYR A 74 16.59 5.09 6.89
N GLY A 75 17.92 5.29 6.82
CA GLY A 75 18.89 4.36 7.36
C GLY A 75 19.16 3.17 6.44
N LYS A 76 20.36 2.60 6.60
CA LYS A 76 20.84 1.49 5.76
C LYS A 76 19.94 0.26 5.82
N HIS A 77 19.44 -0.09 7.01
CA HIS A 77 18.65 -1.29 7.19
C HIS A 77 17.34 -1.28 6.38
N THR A 78 16.61 -0.16 6.41
CA THR A 78 15.40 0.06 5.60
C THR A 78 15.67 -0.10 4.11
N VAL A 79 16.77 0.49 3.63
CA VAL A 79 17.16 0.42 2.21
C VAL A 79 17.58 -0.99 1.81
N ASP A 80 18.32 -1.70 2.66
CA ASP A 80 18.71 -3.09 2.41
C ASP A 80 17.47 -4.00 2.30
N ILE A 81 16.44 -3.80 3.15
CA ILE A 81 15.16 -4.51 3.04
C ILE A 81 14.47 -4.20 1.71
N HIS A 82 14.43 -2.94 1.30
CA HIS A 82 13.86 -2.55 -0.01
C HIS A 82 14.57 -3.22 -1.18
N ILE A 83 15.91 -3.21 -1.18
CA ILE A 83 16.73 -3.86 -2.21
C ILE A 83 16.47 -5.37 -2.24
N TRP A 84 16.32 -5.98 -1.07
CA TRP A 84 15.99 -7.40 -0.97
C TRP A 84 14.58 -7.70 -1.49
N ALA A 85 13.58 -6.89 -1.13
CA ALA A 85 12.19 -7.08 -1.54
C ALA A 85 11.99 -7.00 -3.06
N ARG A 86 12.82 -6.22 -3.76
CA ARG A 86 12.71 -6.01 -5.22
C ARG A 86 12.71 -7.32 -6.02
N ARG A 87 13.32 -8.38 -5.49
CA ARG A 87 13.43 -9.70 -6.17
C ARG A 87 12.10 -10.43 -6.31
N PHE A 88 11.09 -10.01 -5.56
CA PHE A 88 9.76 -10.61 -5.56
C PHE A 88 8.75 -9.81 -6.39
N ILE A 89 9.12 -8.64 -6.87
CA ILE A 89 8.26 -7.78 -7.69
C ILE A 89 8.10 -8.43 -9.06
N ASP A 90 6.85 -8.72 -9.43
CA ASP A 90 6.55 -9.28 -10.75
C ASP A 90 6.72 -8.20 -11.84
N PRO A 91 7.32 -8.53 -13.00
CA PRO A 91 7.41 -7.59 -14.12
C PRO A 91 6.05 -7.23 -14.75
N ASP A 92 5.01 -8.04 -14.53
CA ASP A 92 3.67 -7.76 -15.05
C ASP A 92 2.96 -6.68 -14.22
N ILE A 93 2.83 -5.48 -14.81
CA ILE A 93 2.16 -4.34 -14.18
C ILE A 93 0.73 -4.64 -13.74
N VAL A 94 0.00 -5.49 -14.46
CA VAL A 94 -1.38 -5.84 -14.06
C VAL A 94 -1.34 -6.66 -12.78
N LEU A 95 -0.40 -7.58 -12.67
CA LEU A 95 -0.23 -8.39 -11.47
C LEU A 95 0.26 -7.56 -10.29
N VAL A 96 1.14 -6.57 -10.52
CA VAL A 96 1.55 -5.59 -9.51
C VAL A 96 0.35 -4.83 -8.97
N LYS A 97 -0.48 -4.26 -9.85
CA LYS A 97 -1.71 -3.54 -9.44
C LYS A 97 -2.65 -4.44 -8.64
N LEU A 98 -2.90 -5.67 -9.12
CA LEU A 98 -3.71 -6.65 -8.43
C LEU A 98 -3.14 -7.04 -7.06
N SER A 99 -1.81 -7.12 -6.93
CA SER A 99 -1.14 -7.41 -5.66
C SER A 99 -1.27 -6.26 -4.66
N ILE A 100 -1.09 -5.02 -5.13
CA ILE A 100 -1.31 -3.83 -4.29
C ILE A 100 -2.77 -3.79 -3.80
N SER A 101 -3.74 -4.03 -4.68
CA SER A 101 -5.15 -4.05 -4.28
C SER A 101 -5.49 -5.21 -3.34
N LEU A 102 -4.91 -6.40 -3.58
CA LEU A 102 -5.08 -7.57 -2.72
C LEU A 102 -4.59 -7.32 -1.29
N PHE A 103 -3.50 -6.56 -1.15
CA PHE A 103 -2.85 -6.38 0.14
C PHE A 103 -3.09 -5.03 0.81
N ALA A 104 -3.61 -4.04 0.09
CA ALA A 104 -4.03 -2.77 0.68
C ALA A 104 -4.90 -3.01 1.92
N PHE A 105 -5.85 -3.94 1.83
CA PHE A 105 -6.78 -4.24 2.91
C PHE A 105 -6.31 -5.35 3.87
N SER A 106 -5.08 -5.85 3.75
CA SER A 106 -4.62 -6.95 4.59
C SER A 106 -4.32 -6.45 6.01
N GLU A 107 -4.89 -7.12 7.01
CA GLU A 107 -4.71 -6.79 8.43
C GLU A 107 -3.33 -7.18 8.99
N ASN A 108 -2.40 -7.65 8.16
CA ASN A 108 -1.09 -8.11 8.63
C ASN A 108 -0.27 -7.00 9.33
N THR A 109 -0.58 -5.74 9.05
CA THR A 109 0.00 -4.56 9.69
C THR A 109 -0.68 -4.18 11.02
N CYS A 110 -1.89 -4.67 11.29
CA CYS A 110 -2.68 -4.44 12.51
C CYS A 110 -2.15 -5.21 13.72
N CYS A 111 -1.32 -6.25 13.52
CA CYS A 111 -0.69 -6.97 14.62
C CYS A 111 0.27 -6.08 15.44
N TYR A 112 0.73 -4.94 14.90
CA TYR A 112 1.75 -4.11 15.52
C TYR A 112 1.25 -2.74 16.02
N TYR A 113 -0.01 -2.38 15.77
CA TYR A 113 -0.64 -1.22 16.41
C TYR A 113 -1.21 -1.65 17.77
N SER A 114 -0.68 -1.12 18.87
CA SER A 114 -1.30 -1.27 20.19
C SER A 114 -2.31 -0.17 20.51
N GLU A 115 -2.30 0.93 19.74
CA GLU A 115 -3.02 2.17 20.06
C GLU A 115 -4.26 2.42 19.20
N THR A 116 -4.45 1.69 18.09
CA THR A 116 -5.62 1.83 17.22
C THR A 116 -6.67 0.78 17.59
N SER A 117 -7.93 1.20 17.72
CA SER A 117 -9.04 0.26 17.91
C SER A 117 -9.01 -0.79 16.79
N LYS A 118 -8.96 -2.06 17.17
CA LYS A 118 -9.00 -3.20 16.23
C LYS A 118 -10.41 -3.72 16.02
N ASP A 119 -11.38 -3.13 16.73
CA ASP A 119 -12.74 -3.59 16.73
C ASP A 119 -13.45 -3.03 15.51
N LEU A 120 -13.30 -3.74 14.39
CA LEU A 120 -14.11 -3.53 13.21
C LEU A 120 -15.57 -3.79 13.55
N THR A 121 -16.43 -2.85 13.18
CA THR A 121 -17.89 -2.97 13.30
C THR A 121 -18.40 -4.08 12.40
N ASN A 122 -17.86 -4.18 11.18
CA ASN A 122 -18.22 -5.21 10.23
C ASN A 122 -17.00 -5.84 9.53
N PRO A 123 -16.27 -6.75 10.21
CA PRO A 123 -15.10 -7.43 9.61
C PRO A 123 -15.45 -8.27 8.37
N ILE A 124 -16.72 -8.65 8.20
CA ILE A 124 -17.18 -9.45 7.05
C ILE A 124 -17.03 -8.65 5.75
N ASP A 125 -17.24 -7.33 5.75
CA ASP A 125 -17.15 -6.53 4.54
C ASP A 125 -15.70 -6.37 4.07
N ILE A 126 -14.75 -6.22 5.00
CA ILE A 126 -13.32 -6.28 4.70
C ILE A 126 -12.93 -7.62 4.09
N ALA A 127 -13.40 -8.72 4.68
CA ALA A 127 -13.14 -10.07 4.15
C ALA A 127 -13.73 -10.25 2.74
N LYS A 128 -14.90 -9.67 2.43
CA LYS A 128 -15.46 -9.69 1.07
C LYS A 128 -14.57 -8.94 0.07
N ILE A 129 -14.05 -7.77 0.45
CA ILE A 129 -13.15 -6.98 -0.39
C ILE A 129 -11.85 -7.76 -0.66
N GLN A 130 -11.22 -8.30 0.37
CA GLN A 130 -10.01 -9.12 0.23
C GLN A 130 -10.27 -10.34 -0.68
N ASN A 131 -11.39 -11.05 -0.49
CA ASN A 131 -11.77 -12.20 -1.30
C ASN A 131 -12.05 -11.82 -2.78
N LYS A 132 -12.64 -10.66 -3.04
CA LYS A 132 -12.85 -10.12 -4.39
C LYS A 132 -11.51 -9.99 -5.11
N TYR A 133 -10.52 -9.35 -4.48
CA TYR A 133 -9.19 -9.19 -5.07
C TYR A 133 -8.45 -10.52 -5.19
N ALA A 134 -8.53 -11.41 -4.19
CA ALA A 134 -7.88 -12.72 -4.24
C ALA A 134 -8.39 -13.55 -5.43
N LYS A 135 -9.70 -13.57 -5.62
CA LYS A 135 -10.36 -14.25 -6.74
C LYS A 135 -9.98 -13.64 -8.09
N LEU A 136 -9.92 -12.32 -8.18
CA LEU A 136 -9.52 -11.62 -9.40
C LEU A 136 -8.07 -11.93 -9.78
N THR A 137 -7.15 -11.82 -8.82
CA THR A 137 -5.73 -12.15 -8.97
C THR A 137 -5.54 -13.60 -9.39
N TRP A 138 -6.22 -14.54 -8.72
CA TRP A 138 -6.11 -15.95 -9.04
C TRP A 138 -6.62 -16.28 -10.46
N ARG A 139 -7.78 -15.73 -10.85
CA ARG A 139 -8.32 -15.90 -12.20
C ARG A 139 -7.38 -15.33 -13.25
N TYR A 140 -6.85 -14.13 -13.02
CA TYR A 140 -5.88 -13.52 -13.92
C TYR A 140 -4.66 -14.41 -14.13
N LEU A 141 -4.10 -14.94 -13.03
CA LEU A 141 -2.96 -15.83 -13.07
C LEU A 141 -3.25 -17.11 -13.86
N LEU A 142 -4.37 -17.78 -13.57
CA LEU A 142 -4.76 -19.00 -14.26
C LEU A 142 -4.98 -18.78 -15.76
N TYR A 143 -5.67 -17.71 -16.15
CA TYR A 143 -5.99 -17.45 -17.56
C TYR A 143 -4.78 -17.00 -18.37
N LYS A 144 -3.87 -16.22 -17.77
CA LYS A 144 -2.72 -15.69 -18.49
C LYS A 144 -1.52 -16.64 -18.50
N TYR A 145 -1.28 -17.36 -17.41
CA TYR A 145 -0.04 -18.13 -17.20
C TYR A 145 -0.27 -19.65 -17.07
N GLY A 146 -1.51 -20.10 -16.93
CA GLY A 146 -1.80 -21.50 -16.64
C GLY A 146 -1.45 -21.89 -15.20
N HIS A 147 -1.85 -23.10 -14.79
CA HIS A 147 -1.84 -23.51 -13.39
C HIS A 147 -0.46 -23.48 -12.72
N HIS A 148 0.57 -24.05 -13.36
CA HIS A 148 1.89 -24.19 -12.74
C HIS A 148 2.56 -22.84 -12.47
N ASP A 149 2.58 -21.96 -13.47
CA ASP A 149 3.18 -20.64 -13.33
C ASP A 149 2.30 -19.71 -12.49
N ALA A 150 0.98 -19.90 -12.48
CA ALA A 150 0.09 -19.22 -11.55
C ALA A 150 0.47 -19.47 -10.09
N VAL A 151 0.72 -20.73 -9.70
CA VAL A 151 1.14 -21.08 -8.33
C VAL A 151 2.47 -20.41 -7.97
N LYS A 152 3.47 -20.48 -8.85
CA LYS A 152 4.79 -19.85 -8.61
C LYS A 152 4.69 -18.33 -8.46
N ARG A 153 3.93 -17.68 -9.34
CA ARG A 153 3.76 -16.22 -9.29
C ARG A 153 2.95 -15.80 -8.08
N PHE A 154 1.91 -16.55 -7.71
CA PHE A 154 1.16 -16.28 -6.49
C PHE A 154 2.06 -16.40 -5.24
N LEU A 155 2.94 -17.40 -5.18
CA LEU A 155 3.93 -17.51 -4.12
C LEU A 155 4.86 -16.28 -4.09
N ASN A 156 5.37 -15.82 -5.23
CA ASN A 156 6.19 -14.60 -5.27
C ASN A 156 5.44 -13.36 -4.76
N ILE A 157 4.16 -13.21 -5.10
CA ILE A 157 3.31 -12.12 -4.60
C ILE A 157 3.21 -12.19 -3.06
N THR A 158 3.02 -13.38 -2.48
CA THR A 158 2.97 -13.53 -1.01
C THR A 158 4.33 -13.26 -0.34
N LEU A 159 5.45 -13.64 -0.98
CA LEU A 159 6.79 -13.30 -0.50
C LEU A 159 7.06 -11.80 -0.58
N TRP A 160 6.53 -11.13 -1.61
CA TRP A 160 6.59 -9.68 -1.71
C TRP A 160 5.83 -9.02 -0.56
N LEU A 161 4.61 -9.47 -0.24
CA LEU A 161 3.88 -8.99 0.94
C LEU A 161 4.68 -9.16 2.23
N ALA A 162 5.20 -10.37 2.49
CA ALA A 162 5.98 -10.63 3.69
C ALA A 162 7.18 -9.68 3.81
N ALA A 163 7.84 -9.39 2.68
CA ALA A 163 8.93 -8.44 2.64
C ALA A 163 8.50 -7.00 2.95
N MET A 164 7.34 -6.58 2.44
CA MET A 164 6.78 -5.26 2.69
C MET A 164 6.27 -5.11 4.12
N ASN A 165 5.77 -6.17 4.76
CA ASN A 165 5.42 -6.13 6.17
C ASN A 165 6.64 -5.90 7.06
N ILE A 166 7.76 -6.58 6.78
CA ILE A 166 9.03 -6.36 7.50
C ILE A 166 9.49 -4.91 7.33
N LEU A 167 9.42 -4.40 6.10
CA LEU A 167 9.75 -3.02 5.78
C LEU A 167 8.86 -2.04 6.55
N ALA A 168 7.54 -2.19 6.48
CA ALA A 168 6.57 -1.31 7.12
C ALA A 168 6.77 -1.25 8.65
N VAL A 169 7.00 -2.40 9.29
CA VAL A 169 7.34 -2.47 10.72
C VAL A 169 8.59 -1.65 11.05
N HIS A 170 9.62 -1.74 10.21
CA HIS A 170 10.83 -0.96 10.43
C HIS A 170 10.63 0.53 10.11
N ALA A 171 9.95 0.85 9.01
CA ALA A 171 9.69 2.22 8.57
C ALA A 171 8.90 3.02 9.61
N ARG A 172 7.99 2.37 10.36
CA ARG A 172 7.27 3.00 11.48
C ARG A 172 8.14 3.43 12.66
N THR A 173 9.35 2.90 12.79
CA THR A 173 10.32 3.41 13.79
C THR A 173 10.93 4.75 13.36
N LEU A 174 10.64 5.22 12.15
CA LEU A 174 11.17 6.43 11.55
C LEU A 174 10.08 7.51 11.53
N ILE A 175 10.28 8.57 12.31
CA ILE A 175 9.32 9.68 12.50
C ILE A 175 8.86 10.27 11.16
N VAL A 176 9.77 10.39 10.18
CA VAL A 176 9.45 10.93 8.86
C VAL A 176 8.35 10.13 8.16
N HIS A 177 8.43 8.80 8.18
CA HIS A 177 7.43 7.94 7.55
C HIS A 177 6.08 8.02 8.25
N VAL A 178 6.09 8.05 9.59
CA VAL A 178 4.86 8.15 10.39
C VAL A 178 4.10 9.43 10.04
N HIS A 179 4.79 10.58 9.98
CA HIS A 179 4.16 11.85 9.61
C HIS A 179 3.58 11.85 8.19
N ASP A 180 4.30 11.29 7.21
CA ASP A 180 3.81 11.22 5.84
C ASP A 180 2.52 10.36 5.74
N ILE A 181 2.49 9.24 6.47
CA ILE A 181 1.34 8.34 6.51
C ILE A 181 0.14 8.98 7.24
N ASP A 182 0.37 9.63 8.37
CA ASP A 182 -0.67 10.36 9.10
C ASP A 182 -1.32 11.42 8.20
N SER A 183 -0.51 12.16 7.44
CA SER A 183 -1.02 13.16 6.50
C SER A 183 -1.90 12.57 5.40
N ILE A 184 -1.52 11.41 4.83
CA ILE A 184 -2.36 10.71 3.84
C ILE A 184 -3.70 10.30 4.45
N ILE A 185 -3.67 9.77 5.67
CA ILE A 185 -4.87 9.31 6.37
C ILE A 185 -5.82 10.48 6.58
N GLU A 186 -5.35 11.56 7.19
CA GLU A 186 -6.16 12.76 7.47
C GLU A 186 -6.78 13.34 6.19
N GLN A 187 -5.99 13.51 5.12
CA GLN A 187 -6.50 14.02 3.85
C GLN A 187 -7.55 13.10 3.21
N THR A 188 -7.35 11.79 3.33
CA THR A 188 -8.26 10.80 2.75
C THR A 188 -9.56 10.72 3.53
N GLU A 189 -9.52 10.74 4.87
CA GLU A 189 -10.70 10.81 5.72
C GLU A 189 -11.53 12.06 5.44
N ILE A 190 -10.90 13.24 5.37
CA ILE A 190 -11.60 14.50 5.04
C ILE A 190 -12.31 14.40 3.69
N THR A 191 -11.64 13.85 2.67
CA THR A 191 -12.23 13.72 1.33
C THR A 191 -13.46 12.79 1.35
N LEU A 192 -13.35 11.65 2.02
CA LEU A 192 -14.46 10.69 2.13
C LEU A 192 -15.65 11.28 2.91
N MET A 193 -15.39 12.05 3.97
CA MET A 193 -16.45 12.74 4.72
C MET A 193 -17.16 13.82 3.90
N LEU A 194 -16.43 14.55 3.02
CA LEU A 194 -17.04 15.54 2.14
C LEU A 194 -17.92 14.88 1.07
N ASP A 195 -17.46 13.77 0.47
CA ASP A 195 -18.25 12.99 -0.49
C ASP A 195 -19.57 12.48 0.13
N ASP A 196 -19.56 12.07 1.41
CA ASP A 196 -20.77 11.64 2.13
C ASP A 196 -21.77 12.79 2.36
N VAL A 197 -21.27 14.00 2.66
CA VAL A 197 -22.11 15.20 2.86
C VAL A 197 -22.79 15.61 1.56
N ASP A 198 -22.06 15.60 0.45
CA ASP A 198 -22.59 15.97 -0.86
C ASP A 198 -23.71 15.00 -1.30
N GLN A 199 -23.53 13.69 -1.09
CA GLN A 199 -24.58 12.69 -1.37
C GLN A 199 -25.85 12.91 -0.52
N ILE A 200 -25.72 13.30 0.75
CA ILE A 200 -26.87 13.60 1.61
C ILE A 200 -27.62 14.84 1.10
N ILE A 201 -26.90 15.86 0.62
CA ILE A 201 -27.52 17.08 0.07
C ILE A 201 -28.28 16.76 -1.22
N GLU A 202 -27.70 15.96 -2.11
CA GLU A 202 -28.33 15.55 -3.38
C GLU A 202 -29.56 14.65 -3.17
N THR A 203 -29.56 13.78 -2.16
CA THR A 203 -30.68 12.87 -1.88
C THR A 203 -31.88 13.58 -1.21
N ASN A 204 -31.65 14.76 -0.63
CA ASN A 204 -32.67 15.57 0.03
C ASN A 204 -33.26 16.70 -0.85
N GLN A 205 -32.85 16.77 -2.12
CA GLN A 205 -33.42 17.66 -3.15
C GLN A 205 -34.40 16.89 -4.05
#